data_AF-A0A503AK14-F1
#
_entry.id   AF-A0A503AK14-F1
#
_cell.length_a   1.000
_cell.length_b   1.000
_cell.length_c   1.000
_cell.angle_alpha   90.00
_cell.angle_beta   90.00
_cell.angle_gamma   90.00
#
_symmetry.space_group_name_H-M   'P 1'
#
loop_
_entity.id
_entity.type
_entity.pdbx_description
1 polymer ?
#
loop_
_entity_poly.entity_id
_entity_poly.type
_entity_poly.pdbx_seq_one_letter_code
_entity_poly.pdbx_strand_id
1 'polypeptide(L)'
;MKITRRTALAIVAGGIASTGIAAAAVSSFSDEDLVRVTLEKYFGPLNMRIEHLQQFVLEFQNRNPWIFPSAKVADVVTLAETVKLGKARELLPQDKRRDLRHFDRWVIAEFHMLTDYAWRSSPDDPIRFTGWHPCTNPFANLEPQNA
;
A
#
# COMPACT_ATOMS: atom_id res chain seq x y z
N MET A 1 -16.20 21.57 20.27
CA MET A 1 -15.65 20.50 21.13
C MET A 1 -14.13 20.52 21.05
N LYS A 2 -13.42 20.74 22.16
CA LYS A 2 -11.94 20.67 22.20
C LYS A 2 -11.54 19.23 22.56
N ILE A 3 -10.95 18.51 21.61
CA ILE A 3 -10.47 17.15 21.83
C ILE A 3 -9.09 17.24 22.50
N THR A 4 -9.04 16.90 23.78
CA THR A 4 -7.80 16.85 24.58
C THR A 4 -7.04 15.54 24.40
N ARG A 5 -5.71 15.59 24.61
CA ARG A 5 -4.76 14.46 24.40
C ARG A 5 -5.13 13.15 25.12
N ARG A 6 -5.89 13.21 26.23
CA ARG A 6 -6.40 12.02 26.93
C ARG A 6 -7.57 11.35 26.20
N THR A 7 -8.38 12.11 25.48
CA THR A 7 -9.53 11.59 24.71
C THR A 7 -9.07 10.88 23.44
N ALA A 8 -7.96 11.34 22.83
CA ALA A 8 -7.33 10.65 21.70
C ALA A 8 -6.80 9.25 22.10
N LEU A 9 -6.28 9.10 23.33
CA LEU A 9 -5.80 7.80 23.83
C LEU A 9 -6.95 6.84 24.17
N ALA A 10 -8.09 7.35 24.60
CA ALA A 10 -9.26 6.52 24.91
C ALA A 10 -9.90 5.90 23.67
N ILE A 11 -9.85 6.58 22.51
CA ILE A 11 -10.36 6.06 21.23
C ILE A 11 -9.50 4.89 20.72
N VAL A 12 -8.21 4.85 21.07
CA VAL A 12 -7.31 3.73 20.75
C VAL A 12 -7.62 2.49 21.61
N ALA A 13 -8.30 2.63 22.74
CA ALA A 13 -8.51 1.55 23.71
C ALA A 13 -9.95 0.98 23.76
N GLY A 14 -10.95 1.62 23.14
CA GLY A 14 -12.34 1.15 23.23
C GLY A 14 -13.16 1.57 22.01
N GLY A 15 -13.40 0.62 21.11
CA GLY A 15 -14.08 0.85 19.84
C GLY A 15 -15.57 1.19 19.96
N ILE A 16 -16.11 1.81 18.91
CA ILE A 16 -17.50 1.64 18.46
C ILE A 16 -17.48 1.71 16.93
N ALA A 17 -18.04 0.69 16.28
CA ALA A 17 -18.15 0.51 14.85
C ALA A 17 -19.23 1.41 14.22
N SER A 18 -18.98 1.90 13.01
CA SER A 18 -20.05 2.16 12.02
C SER A 18 -19.46 2.20 10.60
N THR A 19 -19.97 1.30 9.76
CA THR A 19 -19.86 1.21 8.30
C THR A 19 -18.45 1.15 7.68
N GLY A 20 -18.03 -0.05 7.27
CA GLY A 20 -17.14 -0.24 6.13
C GLY A 20 -15.67 -0.53 6.41
N ILE A 21 -15.19 -0.46 7.65
CA ILE A 21 -13.81 -0.86 7.95
C ILE A 21 -13.76 -1.64 9.26
N ALA A 22 -13.51 -2.94 9.15
CA ALA A 22 -13.19 -3.79 10.29
C ALA A 22 -11.77 -3.45 10.79
N ALA A 23 -11.64 -2.38 11.57
CA ALA A 23 -10.42 -2.13 12.33
C ALA A 23 -10.42 -3.09 13.53
N ALA A 24 -9.96 -4.32 13.29
CA ALA A 24 -9.71 -5.29 14.35
C ALA A 24 -8.61 -4.74 15.26
N ALA A 25 -8.98 -4.50 16.52
CA ALA A 25 -8.03 -4.35 17.60
C ALA A 25 -7.27 -5.69 17.77
N VAL A 26 -5.95 -5.60 17.94
CA VAL A 26 -5.02 -6.65 18.42
C VAL A 26 -4.46 -7.69 17.42
N SER A 27 -4.46 -7.45 16.11
CA SER A 27 -3.62 -8.21 15.15
C SER A 27 -2.58 -7.27 14.52
N SER A 28 -1.31 -7.68 14.44
CA SER A 28 -0.36 -6.99 13.56
C SER A 28 -0.99 -6.93 12.17
N PHE A 29 -1.08 -5.73 11.59
CA PHE A 29 -1.54 -5.59 10.23
C PHE A 29 -0.62 -6.37 9.31
N SER A 30 -1.20 -7.03 8.32
CA SER A 30 -0.40 -7.76 7.34
C SER A 30 0.33 -6.76 6.43
N ASP A 31 1.40 -7.23 5.81
CA ASP A 31 2.06 -6.49 4.75
C ASP A 31 1.10 -6.18 3.59
N GLU A 32 0.09 -7.03 3.36
CA GLU A 32 -0.99 -6.78 2.41
C GLU A 32 -1.79 -5.53 2.79
N ASP A 33 -2.14 -5.37 4.08
CA ASP A 33 -2.89 -4.21 4.56
C ASP A 33 -2.08 -2.92 4.41
N LEU A 34 -0.79 -2.95 4.77
CA LEU A 34 0.10 -1.80 4.62
C LEU A 34 0.24 -1.38 3.15
N VAL A 35 0.41 -2.35 2.26
CA VAL A 35 0.50 -2.10 0.81
C VAL A 35 -0.82 -1.54 0.29
N ARG A 36 -1.96 -2.13 0.66
CA ARG A 36 -3.30 -1.67 0.25
C ARG A 36 -3.54 -0.22 0.64
N VAL A 37 -3.37 0.12 1.92
CA VAL A 37 -3.61 1.51 2.39
C VAL A 37 -2.64 2.49 1.75
N THR A 38 -1.41 2.06 1.46
CA THR A 38 -0.42 2.89 0.79
C THR A 38 -0.85 3.17 -0.64
N LEU A 39 -1.25 2.15 -1.40
CA LEU A 39 -1.73 2.33 -2.76
C LEU A 39 -3.02 3.15 -2.81
N GLU A 40 -3.99 2.89 -1.92
CA GLU A 40 -5.26 3.62 -1.88
C GLU A 40 -5.10 5.10 -1.53
N LYS A 41 -4.07 5.43 -0.73
CA LYS A 41 -3.70 6.81 -0.46
C LYS A 41 -3.28 7.58 -1.73
N TYR A 42 -2.59 6.93 -2.67
CA TYR A 42 -2.09 7.59 -3.88
C TYR A 42 -3.05 7.47 -5.07
N PHE A 43 -3.77 6.36 -5.17
CA PHE A 43 -4.60 6.03 -6.35
C PHE A 43 -6.10 6.09 -6.09
N GLY A 44 -6.54 6.31 -4.85
CA GLY A 44 -7.93 6.17 -4.45
C GLY A 44 -8.33 4.70 -4.29
N PRO A 45 -9.64 4.41 -4.13
CA PRO A 45 -10.13 3.05 -3.94
C PRO A 45 -9.63 2.10 -5.04
N LEU A 46 -9.01 1.00 -4.64
CA LEU A 46 -8.48 0.02 -5.58
C LEU A 46 -9.57 -0.97 -6.01
N ASN A 47 -9.97 -0.93 -7.28
CA ASN A 47 -10.74 -2.02 -7.87
C ASN A 47 -9.82 -3.19 -8.22
N MET A 48 -9.35 -3.92 -7.22
CA MET A 48 -8.44 -5.06 -7.38
C MET A 48 -8.93 -6.23 -6.56
N ARG A 49 -8.97 -7.43 -7.15
CA ARG A 49 -9.33 -8.64 -6.41
C ARG A 49 -8.23 -8.98 -5.40
N ILE A 50 -8.61 -9.58 -4.28
CA ILE A 50 -7.70 -9.87 -3.18
C ILE A 50 -6.55 -10.80 -3.60
N GLU A 51 -6.81 -11.76 -4.48
CA GLU A 51 -5.80 -12.72 -4.93
C GLU A 51 -4.68 -12.02 -5.72
N HIS A 52 -5.05 -11.04 -6.56
CA HIS A 52 -4.07 -10.25 -7.32
C HIS A 52 -3.23 -9.37 -6.40
N LEU A 53 -3.85 -8.78 -5.37
CA LEU A 53 -3.11 -7.98 -4.39
C LEU A 53 -2.13 -8.85 -3.61
N GLN A 54 -2.53 -10.06 -3.21
CA GLN A 54 -1.66 -11.03 -2.55
C GLN A 54 -0.48 -11.44 -3.41
N GLN A 55 -0.72 -11.70 -4.71
CA GLN A 55 0.35 -12.00 -5.66
C GLN A 55 1.33 -10.84 -5.81
N PHE A 56 0.81 -9.60 -5.89
CA PHE A 56 1.64 -8.41 -5.93
C PHE A 56 2.50 -8.27 -4.67
N VAL A 57 1.91 -8.40 -3.48
CA VAL A 57 2.62 -8.26 -2.20
C VAL A 57 3.71 -9.32 -2.06
N LEU A 58 3.42 -10.56 -2.43
CA LEU A 58 4.38 -11.66 -2.39
C LEU A 58 5.57 -11.39 -3.34
N GLU A 59 5.30 -10.98 -4.58
CA GLU A 59 6.35 -10.67 -5.55
C GLU A 59 7.19 -9.45 -5.10
N PHE A 60 6.53 -8.42 -4.58
CA PHE A 60 7.18 -7.23 -4.04
C PHE A 60 8.10 -7.57 -2.85
N GLN A 61 7.64 -8.40 -1.92
CA GLN A 61 8.45 -8.90 -0.79
C GLN A 61 9.66 -9.71 -1.26
N ASN A 62 9.46 -10.61 -2.22
CA ASN A 62 10.55 -11.45 -2.75
C ASN A 62 11.65 -10.62 -3.40
N ARG A 63 11.28 -9.55 -4.10
CA ARG A 63 12.21 -8.66 -4.80
C ARG A 63 12.87 -7.65 -3.87
N ASN A 64 12.15 -7.20 -2.84
CA ASN A 64 12.53 -6.06 -2.02
C ASN A 64 12.41 -6.31 -0.50
N PRO A 65 13.01 -7.38 0.04
CA PRO A 65 12.84 -7.74 1.45
C PRO A 65 13.36 -6.67 2.44
N TRP A 66 14.25 -5.78 2.00
CA TRP A 66 14.85 -4.72 2.83
C TRP A 66 14.01 -3.43 2.91
N ILE A 67 12.90 -3.33 2.17
CA ILE A 67 12.14 -2.07 2.03
C ILE A 67 11.02 -1.95 3.05
N PHE A 68 10.56 -3.08 3.60
CA PHE A 68 9.47 -3.09 4.56
C PHE A 68 9.84 -2.36 5.86
N PRO A 69 8.98 -1.45 6.35
CA PRO A 69 9.20 -0.82 7.65
C PRO A 69 9.07 -1.87 8.77
N SER A 70 9.63 -1.57 9.94
CA SER A 70 9.44 -2.43 11.12
C SER A 70 7.95 -2.63 11.44
N ALA A 71 7.55 -3.82 11.89
CA ALA A 71 6.16 -4.18 12.20
C ALA A 71 5.39 -3.10 13.00
N LYS A 72 6.00 -2.53 14.05
CA LYS A 72 5.36 -1.46 14.84
C LYS A 72 5.03 -0.21 14.02
N VAL A 73 5.90 0.16 13.09
CA VAL A 73 5.70 1.33 12.22
C VAL A 73 4.65 1.00 11.16
N ALA A 74 4.70 -0.21 10.59
CA ALA A 74 3.65 -0.70 9.68
C ALA A 74 2.27 -0.63 10.36
N ASP A 75 2.13 -1.22 11.55
CA ASP A 75 0.85 -1.28 12.29
C ASP A 75 0.26 0.11 12.56
N VAL A 76 1.08 1.03 13.07
CA VAL A 76 0.64 2.40 13.40
C VAL A 76 0.20 3.14 12.14
N VAL A 77 0.94 3.00 11.04
CA VAL A 77 0.62 3.66 9.77
C VAL A 77 -0.64 3.06 9.17
N THR A 78 -0.75 1.74 9.13
CA THR A 78 -1.92 1.06 8.59
C THR A 78 -3.17 1.44 9.35
N LEU A 79 -3.13 1.40 10.68
CA LEU A 79 -4.23 1.86 11.51
C LEU A 79 -4.60 3.32 11.20
N ALA A 80 -3.61 4.21 11.17
CA ALA A 80 -3.85 5.64 10.98
C ALA A 80 -4.43 5.99 9.61
N GLU A 81 -3.93 5.38 8.53
CA GLU A 81 -4.45 5.59 7.18
C GLU A 81 -5.86 4.98 7.04
N THR A 82 -6.11 3.83 7.66
CA THR A 82 -7.43 3.19 7.74
C THR A 82 -8.47 4.11 8.39
N VAL A 83 -8.10 4.79 9.48
CA VAL A 83 -8.99 5.77 10.14
C VAL A 83 -8.89 7.18 9.53
N LYS A 84 -8.24 7.32 8.36
CA LYS A 84 -8.04 8.59 7.62
C LYS A 84 -7.41 9.71 8.45
N LEU A 85 -6.59 9.35 9.43
CA LEU A 85 -5.79 10.28 10.22
C LEU A 85 -4.52 10.65 9.46
N GLY A 86 -4.68 11.38 8.35
CA GLY A 86 -3.61 11.72 7.38
C GLY A 86 -2.39 12.47 7.93
N LYS A 87 -2.39 12.84 9.23
CA LYS A 87 -1.26 13.49 9.92
C LYS A 87 -0.42 12.57 10.79
N ALA A 88 -0.81 11.30 10.98
CA ALA A 88 -0.07 10.40 11.88
C ALA A 88 1.39 10.20 11.45
N ARG A 89 1.65 10.18 10.14
CA ARG A 89 3.01 10.09 9.59
C ARG A 89 3.87 11.31 9.94
N GLU A 90 3.29 12.49 10.13
CA GLU A 90 4.03 13.71 10.50
C GLU A 90 4.57 13.64 11.94
N LEU A 91 3.92 12.85 12.79
CA LEU A 91 4.28 12.66 14.20
C LEU A 91 5.43 11.67 14.39
N LEU A 92 5.82 10.94 13.34
CA LEU A 92 6.90 9.98 13.40
C LEU A 92 8.27 10.66 13.42
N PRO A 93 9.27 10.05 14.10
CA PRO A 93 10.66 10.43 13.97
C PRO A 93 11.12 10.57 12.51
N GLN A 94 12.06 11.49 12.24
CA GLN A 94 12.44 11.88 10.88
C GLN A 94 13.01 10.72 10.05
N ASP A 95 13.75 9.82 10.68
CA ASP A 95 14.24 8.56 10.12
C ASP A 95 13.07 7.67 9.67
N LYS A 96 12.09 7.42 10.55
CA LYS A 96 10.92 6.59 10.22
C LYS A 96 10.05 7.20 9.12
N ARG A 97 9.96 8.53 9.08
CA ARG A 97 9.31 9.24 7.97
C ARG A 97 10.05 9.04 6.65
N ARG A 98 11.39 8.96 6.67
CA ARG A 98 12.19 8.70 5.48
C ARG A 98 12.00 7.26 5.00
N ASP A 99 12.04 6.30 5.92
CA ASP A 99 11.82 4.88 5.63
C ASP A 99 10.46 4.65 4.97
N LEU A 100 9.40 5.24 5.54
CA LEU A 100 8.05 5.16 4.95
C LEU A 100 7.93 5.81 3.59
N ARG A 101 8.55 6.98 3.37
CA ARG A 101 8.55 7.59 2.03
C ARG A 101 9.32 6.73 1.02
N HIS A 102 10.36 6.04 1.47
CA HIS A 102 11.09 5.11 0.62
C HIS A 102 10.19 3.93 0.24
N PHE A 103 9.57 3.31 1.24
CA PHE A 103 8.57 2.25 1.05
C PHE A 103 7.46 2.66 0.07
N ASP A 104 6.81 3.80 0.30
CA ASP A 104 5.75 4.33 -0.57
C ASP A 104 6.20 4.39 -2.04
N ARG A 105 7.39 4.97 -2.28
CA ARG A 105 7.91 5.14 -3.64
C ARG A 105 8.14 3.81 -4.35
N TRP A 106 8.65 2.81 -3.62
CA TRP A 106 8.89 1.48 -4.16
C TRP A 106 7.59 0.73 -4.43
N VAL A 107 6.64 0.77 -3.51
CA VAL A 107 5.32 0.16 -3.71
C VAL A 107 4.65 0.74 -4.95
N ILE A 108 4.62 2.07 -5.07
CA ILE A 108 4.04 2.75 -6.25
C ILE A 108 4.75 2.35 -7.54
N ALA A 109 6.09 2.36 -7.53
CA ALA A 109 6.88 2.04 -8.71
C ALA A 109 6.64 0.60 -9.17
N GLU A 110 6.74 -0.37 -8.26
CA GLU A 110 6.53 -1.78 -8.60
C GLU A 110 5.08 -2.06 -8.96
N PHE A 111 4.11 -1.38 -8.34
CA PHE A 111 2.71 -1.53 -8.71
C PHE A 111 2.47 -1.16 -10.18
N HIS A 112 3.09 -0.09 -10.67
CA HIS A 112 3.05 0.27 -12.08
C HIS A 112 3.78 -0.73 -13.00
N MET A 113 4.76 -1.48 -12.50
CA MET A 113 5.53 -2.44 -13.30
C MET A 113 4.93 -3.85 -13.31
N LEU A 114 4.27 -4.24 -12.23
CA LEU A 114 3.79 -5.61 -11.98
C LEU A 114 2.28 -5.76 -12.17
N THR A 115 1.58 -4.66 -12.50
CA THR A 115 0.13 -4.66 -12.73
C THR A 115 -0.22 -3.94 -14.02
N ASP A 116 -1.45 -4.15 -14.49
CA ASP A 116 -2.01 -3.44 -15.64
C ASP A 116 -2.56 -2.04 -15.28
N TYR A 117 -2.32 -1.53 -14.06
CA TYR A 117 -2.93 -0.30 -13.54
C TYR A 117 -2.84 0.89 -14.52
N ALA A 118 -1.68 1.06 -15.15
CA ALA A 118 -1.43 2.21 -16.03
C ALA A 118 -2.16 2.10 -17.38
N TRP A 119 -2.48 0.88 -17.84
CA TRP A 119 -3.09 0.64 -19.16
C TRP A 119 -4.63 0.58 -19.10
N ARG A 120 -5.21 0.90 -17.95
CA ARG A 120 -6.66 0.96 -17.75
C ARG A 120 -7.26 2.12 -18.52
N SER A 121 -8.45 1.90 -19.07
CA SER A 121 -9.19 2.91 -19.84
C SER A 121 -10.11 3.74 -18.93
N SER A 122 -10.53 3.16 -17.80
CA SER A 122 -11.37 3.78 -16.79
C SER A 122 -10.80 3.57 -15.37
N PRO A 123 -11.02 4.51 -14.43
CA PRO A 123 -10.73 4.30 -13.01
C PRO A 123 -11.43 3.06 -12.43
N ASP A 124 -12.61 2.72 -12.96
CA ASP A 124 -13.43 1.58 -12.52
C ASP A 124 -12.97 0.25 -13.13
N ASP A 125 -12.00 0.23 -14.03
CA ASP A 125 -11.50 -1.02 -14.60
C ASP A 125 -10.78 -1.85 -13.53
N PRO A 126 -11.02 -3.18 -13.49
CA PRO A 126 -10.38 -4.05 -12.51
C PRO A 126 -8.88 -4.13 -12.78
N ILE A 127 -8.08 -3.90 -11.74
CA ILE A 127 -6.63 -4.01 -11.76
C ILE A 127 -6.26 -5.49 -11.59
N ARG A 128 -5.29 -5.94 -12.38
CA ARG A 128 -4.77 -7.31 -12.36
C ARG A 128 -3.28 -7.30 -12.14
N PHE A 129 -2.82 -8.26 -11.35
CA PHE A 129 -1.42 -8.58 -11.30
C PHE A 129 -1.02 -9.27 -12.60
N THR A 130 -0.03 -8.70 -13.27
CA THR A 130 0.56 -9.25 -14.50
C THR A 130 1.87 -9.96 -14.18
N GLY A 131 2.53 -9.63 -13.07
CA GLY A 131 3.85 -10.13 -12.74
C GLY A 131 4.95 -9.42 -13.52
N TRP A 132 6.20 -9.83 -13.28
CA TRP A 132 7.35 -9.18 -13.90
C TRP A 132 7.37 -9.45 -15.40
N HIS A 133 7.11 -8.39 -16.17
CA HIS A 133 7.40 -8.35 -17.58
C HIS A 133 8.71 -7.58 -17.73
N PRO A 134 9.75 -8.14 -18.38
CA PRO A 134 10.89 -7.31 -18.78
C PRO A 134 10.30 -6.15 -19.58
N CYS A 135 10.70 -4.91 -19.26
CA CYS A 135 10.25 -3.74 -20.00
C CYS A 135 10.65 -3.92 -21.47
N THR A 136 9.73 -4.44 -22.27
CA THR A 136 9.83 -4.42 -23.71
C THR A 136 9.69 -2.96 -24.07
N ASN A 137 10.80 -2.32 -24.40
CA ASN A 137 10.80 -0.97 -24.92
C ASN A 137 9.75 -0.93 -26.06
N PRO A 138 8.70 -0.08 -25.97
CA PRO A 138 7.65 -0.04 -26.99
C PRO A 138 8.18 0.42 -28.36
N PHE A 139 9.42 0.91 -28.42
CA PHE A 139 10.16 1.25 -29.63
C PHE A 139 11.22 0.20 -30.01
N ALA A 140 11.37 -0.90 -29.26
CA ALA A 140 12.29 -1.97 -29.64
C ALA A 140 11.62 -2.92 -30.63
N ASN A 141 12.16 -2.98 -31.85
CA ASN A 141 11.86 -4.05 -32.80
C ASN A 141 12.55 -5.33 -32.34
N LEU A 142 11.75 -6.27 -31.81
CA LEU A 142 12.19 -7.62 -31.46
C LEU A 142 11.84 -8.62 -32.57
N GLU A 143 12.16 -8.26 -33.83
CA GLU A 143 12.12 -9.26 -34.90
C GLU A 143 13.22 -10.30 -34.63
N PRO A 144 12.89 -11.61 -34.61
CA PRO A 144 13.91 -12.65 -34.52
C PRO A 144 14.81 -12.50 -35.74
N GLN A 145 16.08 -12.20 -35.51
CA GLN A 145 17.11 -12.35 -36.54
C GLN A 145 17.26 -13.86 -36.77
N ASN A 146 16.42 -14.41 -37.64
CA ASN A 146 16.62 -15.75 -38.18
C ASN A 146 17.98 -15.74 -38.89
N ALA A 147 18.95 -16.40 -38.28
CA ALA A 147 20.29 -16.65 -38.84
C ALA A 147 20.23 -17.71 -39.94
#